data_AF-A0AAW9LH44-F1
#
_entry.id   AF-A0AAW9LH44-F1
#
_cell.length_a   1.000
_cell.length_b   1.000
_cell.length_c   1.000
_cell.angle_alpha   90.00
_cell.angle_beta   90.00
_cell.angle_gamma   90.00
#
_symmetry.space_group_name_H-M   'P 1'
#
loop_
_entity.id
_entity.type
_entity.pdbx_description
1 polymer ?
#
loop_
_entity_poly.entity_id
_entity_poly.type
_entity_poly.pdbx_seq_one_letter_code
_entity_poly.pdbx_strand_id
1 'polypeptide(L)'
;MVSRHTLRKSLLGRDVAIAYAMLVVLYLLKFVPFQPVQIPPYLLIVTYDLVEVALPFLTPYHPIAFPLFLYVLAVSGAGITRKLRATDSDKSAWLQTLGGVCLLVGILSLGFGAFVGGPLVSPTDNPTPLAITGATGMIFVAMAWWLLGRPTIQFTTPA
;
A
#
# COMPACT_ATOMS: atom_id res chain seq x y z
N MET A 1 11.32 -4.03 34.42
CA MET A 1 10.37 -4.84 33.63
C MET A 1 9.61 -3.91 32.70
N VAL A 2 9.87 -3.97 31.38
CA VAL A 2 9.16 -3.12 30.40
C VAL A 2 7.77 -3.69 30.18
N SER A 3 6.72 -2.86 30.31
CA SER A 3 5.35 -3.34 30.12
C SER A 3 5.12 -3.82 28.68
N ARG A 4 4.40 -4.94 28.50
CA ARG A 4 4.05 -5.51 27.19
C ARG A 4 3.40 -4.46 26.27
N HIS A 5 2.70 -3.48 26.84
CA HIS A 5 2.07 -2.38 26.12
C HIS A 5 3.10 -1.39 25.52
N THR A 6 4.16 -1.07 26.26
CA THR A 6 5.24 -0.17 25.80
C THR A 6 6.03 -0.80 24.66
N LEU A 7 6.31 -2.11 24.76
CA LEU A 7 6.93 -2.89 23.69
C LEU A 7 6.07 -2.92 22.42
N ARG A 8 4.76 -3.17 22.53
CA ARG A 8 3.85 -3.19 21.36
C ARG A 8 3.74 -1.84 20.66
N LYS A 9 3.73 -0.73 21.41
CA LYS A 9 3.72 0.64 20.88
C LYS A 9 5.03 1.00 20.19
N SER A 10 6.17 0.70 20.80
CA SER A 10 7.50 0.94 20.21
C SER A 10 7.67 0.18 18.89
N LEU A 11 7.28 -1.10 18.86
CA LEU A 11 7.28 -1.87 17.64
C LEU A 11 6.34 -1.28 16.58
N LEU A 12 5.20 -0.70 16.97
CA LEU A 12 4.23 -0.12 16.02
C LEU A 12 4.84 1.13 15.38
N GLY A 13 5.43 2.01 16.19
CA GLY A 13 6.12 3.20 15.70
C GLY A 13 7.22 2.84 14.70
N ARG A 14 8.01 1.81 14.99
CA ARG A 14 9.02 1.29 14.07
C ARG A 14 8.42 0.81 12.74
N ASP A 15 7.40 -0.04 12.79
CA ASP A 15 6.80 -0.62 11.58
C ASP A 15 6.13 0.49 10.73
N VAL A 16 5.51 1.48 11.36
CA VAL A 16 4.94 2.66 10.68
C VAL A 16 6.02 3.53 10.05
N ALA A 17 7.14 3.78 10.75
CA ALA A 17 8.25 4.55 10.20
C ALA A 17 8.87 3.87 8.96
N ILE A 18 9.03 2.55 9.01
CA ILE A 18 9.51 1.77 7.86
C ILE A 18 8.51 1.85 6.70
N ALA A 19 7.21 1.65 6.96
CA ALA A 19 6.17 1.73 5.94
C ALA A 19 6.13 3.13 5.30
N TYR A 20 6.25 4.18 6.11
CA TYR A 20 6.27 5.56 5.64
C TYR A 20 7.49 5.83 4.76
N ALA A 21 8.69 5.42 5.21
CA ALA A 21 9.90 5.54 4.41
C ALA A 21 9.78 4.82 3.05
N MET A 22 9.18 3.62 3.03
CA MET A 22 8.94 2.88 1.78
C MET A 22 7.97 3.62 0.86
N LEU A 23 6.86 4.15 1.38
CA LEU A 23 5.91 4.93 0.59
C LEU A 23 6.53 6.22 0.04
N VAL A 24 7.37 6.90 0.83
CA VAL A 24 8.13 8.07 0.38
C VAL A 24 9.11 7.69 -0.73
N VAL A 25 9.86 6.59 -0.58
CA VAL A 25 10.76 6.10 -1.64
C VAL A 25 9.97 5.78 -2.91
N LEU A 26 8.84 5.08 -2.80
CA LEU A 26 7.96 4.80 -3.94
C LEU A 26 7.44 6.08 -4.60
N TYR A 27 7.09 7.10 -3.82
CA TYR A 27 6.70 8.41 -4.34
C TYR A 27 7.85 9.11 -5.08
N LEU A 28 9.07 9.05 -4.54
CA LEU A 28 10.26 9.66 -5.15
C LEU A 28 10.68 8.98 -6.46
N LEU A 29 10.22 7.76 -6.73
CA LEU A 29 10.42 7.11 -8.03
C LEU A 29 9.81 7.88 -9.21
N LYS A 30 8.95 8.87 -8.95
CA LYS A 30 8.44 9.80 -9.99
C LYS A 30 9.55 10.54 -10.73
N PHE A 31 10.73 10.69 -10.12
CA PHE A 31 11.88 11.35 -10.71
C PHE A 31 12.70 10.44 -11.65
N VAL A 32 12.36 9.16 -11.72
CA VAL A 32 13.03 8.20 -12.61
C VAL A 32 12.34 8.21 -13.98
N PRO A 33 13.06 8.43 -15.09
CA PRO A 33 12.48 8.51 -16.44
C PRO A 33 12.23 7.12 -17.05
N PHE A 34 11.74 6.17 -16.25
CA PHE A 34 11.43 4.80 -16.67
C PHE A 34 9.97 4.48 -16.34
N GLN A 35 9.14 4.37 -17.39
CA GLN A 35 7.67 4.35 -17.28
C GLN A 35 7.11 3.28 -16.31
N PRO A 36 7.59 2.03 -16.26
CA PRO A 36 7.06 1.03 -15.30
C PRO A 36 7.24 1.44 -13.84
N VAL A 37 8.31 2.17 -13.53
CA VAL A 37 8.65 2.64 -12.18
C VAL A 37 7.82 3.86 -11.78
N GLN A 38 7.12 4.49 -12.74
CA GLN A 38 6.23 5.64 -12.50
C GLN A 38 4.81 5.23 -12.07
N ILE A 39 4.43 3.96 -12.18
CA ILE A 39 3.10 3.49 -11.80
C ILE A 39 2.85 3.60 -10.29
N PRO A 40 3.74 3.13 -9.41
CA PRO A 40 3.56 3.29 -7.97
C PRO A 40 3.38 4.75 -7.51
N PRO A 41 4.25 5.71 -7.92
CA PRO A 41 4.05 7.10 -7.52
C PRO A 41 2.78 7.70 -8.13
N TYR A 42 2.44 7.36 -9.37
CA TYR A 42 1.19 7.80 -10.00
C TYR A 42 -0.04 7.36 -9.20
N LEU A 43 -0.09 6.10 -8.77
CA LEU A 43 -1.21 5.60 -7.96
C LEU A 43 -1.34 6.32 -6.62
N LEU A 44 -0.22 6.67 -5.97
CA LEU A 44 -0.25 7.43 -4.71
C LEU A 44 -0.82 8.84 -4.91
N ILE A 45 -0.45 9.50 -6.01
CA ILE A 45 -0.95 10.83 -6.37
C ILE A 45 -2.45 10.74 -6.67
N VAL A 46 -2.85 9.86 -7.60
CA VAL A 46 -4.26 9.73 -8.00
C VAL A 46 -5.16 9.32 -6.85
N THR A 47 -4.71 8.42 -5.98
CA THR A 47 -5.49 8.03 -4.80
C THR A 47 -5.70 9.22 -3.88
N TYR A 48 -4.70 10.08 -3.73
CA TYR A 48 -4.85 11.30 -2.96
C TYR A 48 -5.70 12.35 -3.67
N ASP A 49 -5.63 12.48 -4.99
CA ASP A 49 -6.52 13.37 -5.75
C ASP A 49 -8.00 12.99 -5.53
N LEU A 50 -8.32 11.69 -5.44
CA LEU A 50 -9.67 11.26 -5.06
C LEU A 50 -10.05 11.70 -3.63
N VAL A 51 -9.10 11.74 -2.70
CA VAL A 51 -9.31 12.26 -1.35
C VAL A 51 -9.55 13.78 -1.40
N GLU A 52 -8.80 14.54 -2.22
CA GLU A 52 -9.03 15.97 -2.39
C GLU A 52 -10.38 16.27 -3.04
N VAL A 53 -10.79 15.48 -4.04
CA VAL A 53 -12.12 15.61 -4.65
C VAL A 53 -13.23 15.37 -3.62
N ALA A 54 -13.06 14.37 -2.75
CA ALA A 54 -14.02 14.09 -1.68
C ALA A 54 -13.96 15.13 -0.53
N LEU A 55 -12.81 15.74 -0.29
CA LEU A 55 -12.54 16.69 0.79
C LEU A 55 -11.88 17.97 0.23
N PRO A 56 -12.63 18.84 -0.49
CA PRO A 56 -12.06 19.99 -1.22
C PRO A 56 -11.37 21.01 -0.33
N PHE A 57 -11.66 21.03 0.97
CA PHE A 57 -11.00 21.90 1.93
C PHE A 57 -9.51 21.57 2.13
N LEU A 58 -9.04 20.39 1.69
CA LEU A 58 -7.63 19.97 1.77
C LEU A 58 -6.76 20.58 0.66
N THR A 59 -7.34 20.99 -0.47
CA THR A 59 -6.60 21.54 -1.63
C THR A 59 -5.61 22.67 -1.28
N PRO A 60 -5.96 23.70 -0.49
CA PRO A 60 -4.99 24.74 -0.11
C PRO A 60 -3.84 24.22 0.78
N TYR A 61 -4.01 23.04 1.39
CA TYR A 61 -3.05 22.42 2.30
C TYR A 61 -2.30 21.24 1.66
N HIS A 62 -2.35 21.08 0.33
CA HIS A 62 -1.72 19.99 -0.41
C HIS A 62 -0.28 19.66 0.06
N PRO A 63 0.63 20.63 0.30
CA PRO A 63 2.01 20.35 0.73
C PRO A 63 2.11 19.61 2.08
N ILE A 64 1.08 19.70 2.93
CA ILE A 64 1.03 19.08 4.25
C ILE A 64 0.09 17.87 4.23
N ALA A 65 -1.05 18.00 3.57
CA ALA A 65 -2.07 16.97 3.48
C ALA A 65 -1.59 15.73 2.71
N PHE A 66 -0.80 15.88 1.65
CA PHE A 66 -0.25 14.74 0.92
C PHE A 66 0.74 13.89 1.76
N PRO A 67 1.76 14.47 2.43
CA PRO A 67 2.60 13.71 3.38
C PRO A 67 1.81 13.06 4.51
N LEU A 68 0.75 13.71 5.01
CA LEU A 68 -0.12 13.15 6.04
C LEU A 68 -0.94 11.98 5.52
N PHE A 69 -1.42 12.05 4.28
CA PHE A 69 -2.06 10.94 3.59
C PHE A 69 -1.12 9.73 3.48
N LEU A 70 0.14 9.94 3.07
CA LEU A 70 1.14 8.87 3.05
C LEU A 70 1.37 8.28 4.45
N TYR A 71 1.29 9.09 5.51
CA TYR A 71 1.39 8.62 6.88
C TYR A 71 0.20 7.74 7.29
N VAL A 72 -1.03 8.13 6.92
CA VAL A 72 -2.24 7.32 7.15
C VAL A 72 -2.14 5.99 6.39
N LEU A 73 -1.64 6.00 5.15
CA LEU A 73 -1.36 4.78 4.41
C LEU A 73 -0.30 3.92 5.09
N ALA A 74 0.77 4.52 5.63
CA ALA A 74 1.81 3.80 6.36
C ALA A 74 1.27 3.12 7.62
N VAL A 75 0.43 3.84 8.38
CA VAL A 75 -0.28 3.29 9.56
C VAL A 75 -1.17 2.12 9.14
N SER A 76 -1.89 2.26 8.03
CA SER A 76 -2.76 1.21 7.49
C SER A 76 -1.95 -0.01 7.03
N GLY A 77 -0.88 0.18 6.27
CA GLY A 77 0.01 -0.90 5.81
C GLY A 77 0.66 -1.65 6.96
N ALA A 78 1.20 -0.94 7.95
CA ALA A 78 1.76 -1.55 9.16
C ALA A 78 0.69 -2.29 9.99
N GLY A 79 -0.53 -1.75 10.07
CA GLY A 79 -1.68 -2.40 10.70
C GLY A 79 -2.08 -3.69 10.01
N ILE A 80 -2.14 -3.69 8.68
CA ILE A 80 -2.43 -4.87 7.85
C ILE A 80 -1.36 -5.94 8.05
N THR A 81 -0.07 -5.57 8.00
CA THR A 81 1.03 -6.50 8.28
C THR A 81 0.83 -7.21 9.61
N ARG A 82 0.46 -6.49 10.67
CA ARG A 82 0.26 -7.10 12.00
C ARG A 82 -0.92 -8.06 12.07
N LYS A 83 -2.00 -7.77 11.35
CA LYS A 83 -3.17 -8.65 11.30
C LYS A 83 -2.91 -9.90 10.47
N LEU A 84 -2.15 -9.78 9.39
CA LEU A 84 -1.89 -10.87 8.44
C LEU A 84 -0.59 -11.63 8.71
N ARG A 85 0.23 -11.17 9.66
CA ARG A 85 1.49 -11.83 10.02
C ARG A 85 1.20 -13.23 10.55
N ALA A 86 1.76 -14.24 9.89
CA ALA A 86 1.78 -15.60 10.42
C ALA A 86 2.61 -15.65 11.71
N THR A 87 2.05 -16.27 12.76
CA THR A 87 2.62 -16.33 14.11
C THR A 87 4.01 -16.97 14.15
N ASP A 88 4.31 -17.88 13.21
CA ASP A 88 5.59 -18.60 13.08
C ASP A 88 6.55 -18.03 12.03
N SER A 89 6.31 -16.80 11.54
CA SER A 89 7.21 -16.22 10.53
C SER A 89 8.48 -15.67 11.17
N ASP A 90 9.58 -16.43 11.05
CA ASP A 90 10.98 -16.03 11.32
C ASP A 90 11.48 -14.88 10.42
N LYS A 91 10.64 -14.35 9.53
CA LYS A 91 11.01 -13.26 8.63
C LYS A 91 11.27 -11.97 9.40
N SER A 92 12.29 -11.25 8.96
CA SER A 92 12.64 -9.95 9.51
C SER A 92 11.47 -8.96 9.42
N ALA A 93 11.30 -8.14 10.47
CA ALA A 93 10.17 -7.21 10.57
C ALA A 93 10.07 -6.26 9.38
N TRP A 94 11.20 -5.82 8.81
CA TRP A 94 11.19 -4.92 7.65
C TRP A 94 10.61 -5.59 6.40
N LEU A 95 10.86 -6.89 6.19
CA LEU A 95 10.30 -7.66 5.06
C LEU A 95 8.78 -7.80 5.19
N GLN A 96 8.29 -8.02 6.40
CA GLN A 96 6.85 -8.12 6.67
C GLN A 96 6.15 -6.77 6.48
N THR A 97 6.77 -5.67 6.94
CA THR A 97 6.26 -4.32 6.69
C THR A 97 6.23 -4.00 5.20
N LEU A 98 7.29 -4.35 4.47
CA LEU A 98 7.32 -4.24 3.00
C LEU A 98 6.16 -5.02 2.38
N GLY A 99 5.90 -6.24 2.86
CA GLY A 99 4.76 -7.03 2.41
C GLY A 99 3.41 -6.32 2.59
N GLY A 100 3.19 -5.64 3.73
CA GLY A 100 1.96 -4.86 3.96
C GLY A 100 1.84 -3.65 3.05
N VAL A 101 2.94 -2.93 2.80
CA VAL A 101 2.97 -1.81 1.85
C VAL A 101 2.70 -2.30 0.43
N CYS A 102 3.35 -3.40 0.01
CA CYS A 102 3.09 -4.05 -1.27
C CYS A 102 1.62 -4.45 -1.40
N LEU A 103 1.01 -5.02 -0.34
CA LEU A 103 -0.39 -5.42 -0.38
C LEU A 103 -1.30 -4.21 -0.59
N LEU A 104 -1.05 -3.14 0.15
CA LEU A 104 -1.83 -1.91 0.07
C LEU A 104 -1.73 -1.30 -1.33
N VAL A 105 -0.51 -1.09 -1.84
CA VAL A 105 -0.28 -0.54 -3.18
C VAL A 105 -0.86 -1.45 -4.27
N GLY A 106 -0.73 -2.77 -4.11
CA GLY A 106 -1.31 -3.76 -5.02
C GLY A 106 -2.84 -3.67 -5.08
N ILE A 107 -3.51 -3.57 -3.93
CA ILE A 107 -4.97 -3.39 -3.85
C ILE A 107 -5.39 -2.05 -4.48
N LEU A 108 -4.69 -0.95 -4.20
CA LEU A 108 -4.97 0.34 -4.84
C LEU A 108 -4.83 0.26 -6.36
N SER A 109 -3.78 -0.40 -6.85
CA SER A 109 -3.53 -0.62 -8.28
C SER A 109 -4.64 -1.42 -8.96
N LEU A 110 -5.06 -2.52 -8.34
CA LEU A 110 -6.15 -3.35 -8.86
C LEU A 110 -7.51 -2.64 -8.78
N GLY A 111 -7.77 -1.92 -7.69
CA GLY A 111 -8.97 -1.10 -7.52
C GLY A 111 -9.06 -0.02 -8.58
N PHE A 112 -7.96 0.70 -8.84
CA PHE A 112 -7.89 1.67 -9.93
C PHE A 112 -8.13 1.01 -11.29
N GLY A 113 -7.48 -0.13 -11.56
CA GLY A 113 -7.70 -0.89 -12.78
C GLY A 113 -9.15 -1.34 -12.98
N ALA A 114 -9.84 -1.75 -11.91
CA ALA A 114 -11.25 -2.15 -11.97
C ALA A 114 -12.20 -0.96 -12.17
N PHE A 115 -11.96 0.15 -11.47
CA PHE A 115 -12.79 1.35 -11.54
C PHE A 115 -12.63 2.13 -12.84
N VAL A 116 -11.41 2.18 -13.39
CA VAL A 116 -11.14 2.87 -14.66
C VAL A 116 -11.35 1.93 -15.85
N GLY A 117 -10.87 0.68 -15.74
CA GLY A 117 -10.84 -0.28 -16.84
C GLY A 117 -12.19 -0.83 -17.30
N GLY A 118 -13.20 -0.83 -16.41
CA GLY A 118 -14.53 -1.34 -16.73
C GLY A 118 -15.44 -0.26 -17.34
N PRO A 119 -15.85 0.75 -16.56
CA PRO A 119 -16.88 1.69 -16.98
C PRO A 119 -16.40 2.89 -17.81
N LEU A 120 -15.09 3.17 -17.86
CA LEU A 120 -14.54 4.39 -18.47
C LEU A 120 -13.69 4.15 -19.74
N VAL A 121 -13.50 2.88 -20.13
CA VAL A 121 -12.73 2.51 -21.32
C VAL A 121 -13.66 2.40 -22.52
N SER A 122 -13.42 3.23 -23.52
CA SER A 122 -14.01 3.10 -24.84
C SER A 122 -13.35 1.93 -25.59
N PRO A 123 -14.07 1.21 -26.47
CA PRO A 123 -13.48 0.18 -27.34
C PRO A 123 -12.35 0.68 -28.25
N THR A 124 -12.21 2.00 -28.38
CA THR A 124 -11.17 2.67 -29.19
C THR A 124 -9.94 3.08 -28.37
N ASP A 125 -9.98 2.94 -27.05
CA ASP A 125 -8.87 3.30 -26.18
C ASP A 125 -7.78 2.23 -26.21
N ASN A 126 -6.53 2.65 -26.07
CA ASN A 126 -5.41 1.73 -25.95
C ASN A 126 -5.45 1.02 -24.57
N PRO A 127 -5.59 -0.32 -24.51
CA PRO A 127 -5.69 -1.05 -23.24
C PRO A 127 -4.35 -1.19 -22.50
N THR A 128 -3.22 -0.86 -23.14
CA THR A 128 -1.89 -1.10 -22.57
C THR A 128 -1.68 -0.49 -21.18
N PRO A 129 -2.04 0.78 -20.88
CA PRO A 129 -1.80 1.36 -19.55
C PRO A 129 -2.56 0.63 -18.43
N LEU A 130 -3.77 0.17 -18.73
CA LEU A 130 -4.60 -0.62 -17.82
C LEU A 130 -4.04 -2.01 -17.58
N ALA A 131 -3.58 -2.68 -18.64
CA ALA A 131 -2.92 -3.97 -18.53
C ALA A 131 -1.66 -3.89 -17.67
N ILE A 132 -0.83 -2.86 -17.86
CA ILE A 132 0.39 -2.67 -17.05
C ILE A 132 0.03 -2.35 -15.59
N THR A 133 -0.99 -1.52 -15.35
CA THR A 133 -1.45 -1.22 -13.98
C THR A 133 -2.00 -2.46 -13.27
N GLY A 134 -2.80 -3.27 -13.97
CA GLY A 134 -3.31 -4.55 -13.45
C GLY A 134 -2.18 -5.54 -13.15
N ALA A 135 -1.22 -5.71 -14.08
CA ALA A 135 -0.07 -6.57 -13.90
C ALA A 135 0.81 -6.13 -12.72
N THR A 136 1.06 -4.82 -12.61
CA THR A 136 1.81 -4.23 -11.49
C THR A 136 1.11 -4.51 -10.16
N GLY A 137 -0.22 -4.32 -10.12
CA GLY A 137 -1.03 -4.66 -8.95
C GLY A 137 -0.92 -6.13 -8.54
N MET A 138 -1.04 -7.05 -9.50
CA MET A 138 -0.88 -8.49 -9.25
C MET A 138 0.52 -8.84 -8.73
N ILE A 139 1.58 -8.25 -9.29
CA ILE A 139 2.96 -8.46 -8.83
C ILE A 139 3.10 -8.00 -7.37
N PHE A 140 2.56 -6.83 -7.03
CA PHE A 140 2.61 -6.31 -5.66
C PHE A 140 1.83 -7.20 -4.67
N VAL A 141 0.66 -7.71 -5.06
CA VAL A 141 -0.11 -8.66 -4.23
C VAL A 141 0.64 -9.98 -4.07
N ALA A 142 1.22 -10.53 -5.14
CA ALA A 142 2.01 -11.75 -5.08
C ALA A 142 3.25 -11.59 -4.19
N MET A 143 3.95 -10.46 -4.32
CA MET A 143 5.08 -10.11 -3.47
C MET A 143 4.66 -9.96 -2.01
N ALA A 144 3.52 -9.32 -1.74
CA ALA A 144 2.96 -9.19 -0.41
C ALA A 144 2.66 -10.55 0.22
N TRP A 145 2.00 -11.43 -0.52
CA TRP A 145 1.70 -12.80 -0.10
C TRP A 145 2.97 -13.58 0.24
N TRP A 146 4.02 -13.44 -0.58
CA TRP A 146 5.31 -14.03 -0.31
C TRP A 146 5.94 -13.46 0.97
N LEU A 147 5.98 -12.14 1.12
CA LEU A 147 6.66 -11.44 2.20
C LEU A 147 5.97 -11.58 3.57
N LEU A 148 4.65 -11.57 3.61
CA LEU A 148 3.86 -11.73 4.85
C LEU A 148 3.88 -13.17 5.39
N GLY A 149 4.32 -14.14 4.57
CA GLY A 149 4.15 -15.55 4.83
C GLY A 149 2.72 -15.95 4.51
N ARG A 150 2.52 -17.14 3.92
CA ARG A 150 1.20 -17.64 3.53
C ARG A 150 0.27 -17.52 4.75
N PRO A 151 -0.73 -16.61 4.75
CA PRO A 151 -1.60 -16.47 5.90
C PRO A 151 -2.39 -17.77 6.02
N THR A 152 -2.06 -18.58 7.01
CA THR A 152 -2.91 -19.69 7.43
C THR A 152 -4.12 -19.05 8.08
N ILE A 153 -5.22 -18.98 7.32
CA ILE A 153 -6.53 -18.67 7.88
C ILE A 153 -6.84 -19.79 8.87
N GLN A 154 -6.61 -19.56 10.15
CA GLN A 154 -7.11 -20.45 11.19
C GLN A 154 -8.63 -20.27 11.22
N PHE A 155 -9.34 -21.20 10.59
CA PHE A 155 -10.76 -21.33 10.82
C PHE A 155 -10.93 -21.74 12.29
N THR A 156 -11.32 -20.79 13.15
CA THR A 156 -11.88 -21.13 14.46
C THR A 156 -13.17 -21.89 14.19
N THR A 157 -13.11 -23.21 14.30
CA THR A 157 -14.29 -24.05 14.41
C THR A 157 -15.05 -23.59 15.65
N PRO A 158 -16.29 -23.11 15.53
CA PRO A 158 -17.12 -22.87 16.71
C PRO A 158 -17.34 -24.22 17.42
N ALA A 159 -17.07 -24.25 18.72
CA ALA A 159 -17.37 -25.37 19.60
C ALA A 159 -18.87 -25.42 19.94
#